data_AF-A0A2S9FH90-F1
#
_entry.id   AF-A0A2S9FH90-F1
#
_cell.length_a   1.000
_cell.length_b   1.000
_cell.length_c   1.000
_cell.angle_alpha   90.00
_cell.angle_beta   90.00
_cell.angle_gamma   90.00
#
_symmetry.space_group_name_H-M   'P 1'
#
loop_
_entity.id
_entity.type
_entity.pdbx_description
1 polymer ?
#
loop_
_entity_poly.entity_id
_entity_poly.type
_entity_poly.pdbx_seq_one_letter_code
_entity_poly.pdbx_strand_id
1 'polypeptide(L)'
;PNAHTVAGALYPPLIVRGLGTHQVYSASTLDQMPKHVSLGLMFGSPVAFSVPDLDRTDYLVIIGANPLVSNGSLATAADFPGKLRRLRKRGGRLVVIDPAHTRTAELADRHLAPRPGTDAALLFAIVHVLFDEDLVDLGSVADFVTGVTEVRDLAAGFAPETVAAHCGIEADDIRTLARELAAAPSAAVYGRMGTSTVEFGTLGSWLVDVVNVLTGNLDRPGGAMFPLSPVAPA
;
A
#
# COMPACT_ATOMS: atom_id res chain seq x y z
N PRO A 1 -20.62 -11.61 13.14
CA PRO A 1 -19.18 -11.62 12.79
C PRO A 1 -18.58 -13.03 12.95
N ASN A 2 -18.40 -13.76 11.85
CA ASN A 2 -17.84 -15.13 11.88
C ASN A 2 -16.30 -15.14 11.94
N ALA A 3 -15.64 -14.01 11.71
CA ALA A 3 -14.17 -13.89 11.68
C ALA A 3 -13.51 -14.12 13.06
N HIS A 4 -14.26 -14.03 14.16
CA HIS A 4 -13.77 -14.25 15.52
C HIS A 4 -14.25 -15.58 16.11
N THR A 5 -14.75 -16.49 15.28
CA THR A 5 -15.23 -17.80 15.71
C THR A 5 -14.56 -18.88 14.87
N VAL A 6 -14.11 -19.96 15.51
CA VAL A 6 -13.53 -21.12 14.80
C VAL A 6 -14.55 -21.74 13.82
N ALA A 7 -15.84 -21.65 14.17
CA ALA A 7 -16.93 -22.10 13.30
C ALA A 7 -16.89 -21.42 11.92
N GLY A 8 -16.51 -20.14 11.85
CA GLY A 8 -16.39 -19.40 10.59
C GLY A 8 -15.32 -19.92 9.63
N ALA A 9 -14.30 -20.62 10.13
CA ALA A 9 -13.29 -21.26 9.29
C ALA A 9 -13.70 -22.68 8.89
N LEU A 10 -14.37 -23.42 9.79
CA LEU A 10 -14.63 -24.85 9.61
C LEU A 10 -15.89 -25.15 8.78
N TYR A 11 -17.00 -24.45 9.05
CA TYR A 11 -18.30 -24.84 8.50
C TYR A 11 -18.67 -24.17 7.17
N PRO A 12 -18.34 -22.89 6.90
CA PRO A 12 -18.75 -22.24 5.66
C PRO A 12 -18.30 -22.97 4.38
N PRO A 13 -17.06 -23.50 4.25
CA PRO A 13 -16.68 -24.25 3.05
C PRO A 13 -17.56 -25.49 2.82
N LEU A 14 -17.94 -26.19 3.90
CA LEU A 14 -18.81 -27.37 3.82
C LEU A 14 -20.24 -27.00 3.42
N ILE A 15 -20.78 -25.91 3.98
CA ILE A 15 -22.12 -25.41 3.65
C ILE A 15 -22.18 -24.94 2.20
N VAL A 16 -21.21 -24.14 1.76
CA VAL A 16 -21.13 -23.65 0.37
C VAL A 16 -21.07 -24.82 -0.61
N ARG A 17 -20.23 -25.81 -0.33
CA ARG A 17 -20.12 -27.02 -1.15
C ARG A 17 -21.41 -27.85 -1.14
N GLY A 18 -22.05 -28.01 0.02
CA GLY A 18 -23.29 -28.77 0.17
C GLY A 18 -24.47 -28.11 -0.56
N LEU A 19 -24.52 -26.78 -0.59
CA LEU A 19 -25.54 -26.01 -1.33
C LEU A 19 -25.24 -25.87 -2.83
N GLY A 20 -24.02 -26.20 -3.27
CA GLY A 20 -23.59 -26.00 -4.67
C GLY A 20 -23.64 -24.54 -5.13
N THR A 21 -23.56 -23.58 -4.19
CA THR A 21 -23.68 -22.16 -4.52
C THR A 21 -22.33 -21.54 -4.84
N HIS A 22 -22.32 -20.66 -5.83
CA HIS A 22 -21.18 -19.79 -6.15
C HIS A 22 -21.38 -18.36 -5.62
N GLN A 23 -22.53 -18.08 -5.01
CA GLN A 23 -22.91 -16.76 -4.49
C GLN A 23 -22.36 -16.56 -3.07
N VAL A 24 -21.03 -16.44 -2.97
CA VAL A 24 -20.33 -16.27 -1.69
C VAL A 24 -19.79 -14.86 -1.58
N TYR A 25 -20.32 -14.11 -0.63
CA TYR A 25 -19.96 -12.73 -0.36
C TYR A 25 -19.53 -12.58 1.10
N SER A 26 -18.57 -11.68 1.35
CA SER A 26 -18.14 -11.32 2.69
C SER A 26 -17.87 -9.82 2.78
N ALA A 27 -17.53 -9.33 3.97
CA ALA A 27 -17.01 -7.97 4.12
C ALA A 27 -15.83 -7.71 3.18
N SER A 28 -14.99 -8.73 2.93
CA SER A 28 -13.86 -8.67 2.01
C SER A 28 -14.24 -8.36 0.57
N THR A 29 -15.43 -8.80 0.14
CA THR A 29 -15.94 -8.51 -1.21
C THR A 29 -16.21 -7.01 -1.40
N LEU A 30 -16.56 -6.30 -0.32
CA LEU A 30 -16.83 -4.87 -0.36
C LEU A 30 -15.58 -4.00 -0.11
N ASP A 31 -14.65 -4.44 0.73
CA ASP A 31 -13.59 -3.56 1.24
C ASP A 31 -12.19 -3.79 0.65
N GLN A 32 -11.84 -4.99 0.20
CA GLN A 32 -10.43 -5.35 -0.02
C GLN A 32 -10.18 -6.39 -1.11
N MET A 33 -11.22 -6.80 -1.87
CA MET A 33 -11.07 -7.75 -2.97
C MET A 33 -10.01 -7.31 -4.01
N PRO A 34 -9.92 -6.01 -4.36
CA PRO A 34 -8.87 -5.54 -5.27
C PRO A 34 -7.44 -5.86 -4.80
N LYS A 35 -7.18 -5.73 -3.50
CA LYS A 35 -5.88 -6.11 -2.93
C LYS A 35 -5.66 -7.61 -2.99
N HIS A 36 -6.65 -8.44 -2.67
CA HIS A 36 -6.51 -9.91 -2.79
C HIS A 36 -6.20 -10.36 -4.22
N VAL A 37 -6.84 -9.76 -5.23
CA VAL A 37 -6.58 -10.05 -6.64
C VAL A 37 -5.13 -9.67 -6.99
N SER A 38 -4.70 -8.47 -6.61
CA SER A 38 -3.32 -8.01 -6.82
C SER A 38 -2.30 -8.95 -6.18
N LEU A 39 -2.50 -9.32 -4.92
CA LEU A 39 -1.58 -10.22 -4.20
C LEU A 39 -1.56 -11.64 -4.80
N GLY A 40 -2.71 -12.15 -5.22
CA GLY A 40 -2.79 -13.46 -5.89
C GLY A 40 -2.00 -13.48 -7.20
N LEU A 41 -2.08 -12.41 -7.99
CA LEU A 41 -1.36 -12.29 -9.25
C LEU A 41 0.14 -11.99 -9.06
N MET A 42 0.49 -11.18 -8.05
CA MET A 42 1.86 -10.70 -7.86
C MET A 42 2.71 -11.63 -6.99
N PHE A 43 2.13 -12.22 -5.94
CA PHE A 43 2.86 -13.06 -4.96
C PHE A 43 2.38 -14.52 -4.94
N GLY A 44 1.43 -14.89 -5.81
CA GLY A 44 0.90 -16.26 -5.89
C GLY A 44 -0.04 -16.65 -4.74
N SER A 45 -0.34 -15.73 -3.82
CA SER A 45 -1.28 -15.96 -2.72
C SER A 45 -2.13 -14.73 -2.47
N PRO A 46 -3.47 -14.84 -2.49
CA PRO A 46 -4.35 -13.69 -2.29
C PRO A 46 -4.26 -13.11 -0.87
N VAL A 47 -3.69 -13.86 0.08
CA VAL A 47 -3.57 -13.45 1.49
C VAL A 47 -2.14 -13.08 1.91
N ALA A 48 -1.21 -12.95 0.96
CA ALA A 48 0.16 -12.52 1.21
C ALA A 48 0.25 -10.99 1.41
N PHE A 49 -0.43 -10.46 2.42
CA PHE A 49 -0.41 -9.03 2.71
C PHE A 49 0.96 -8.62 3.26
N SER A 50 1.54 -7.58 2.68
CA SER A 50 2.64 -6.83 3.28
C SER A 50 2.11 -5.80 4.26
N VAL A 51 2.87 -5.55 5.33
CA VAL A 51 2.55 -4.54 6.35
C VAL A 51 3.77 -3.63 6.57
N PRO A 52 3.57 -2.31 6.77
CA PRO A 52 4.69 -1.41 7.01
C PRO A 52 5.35 -1.74 8.35
N ASP A 53 6.67 -1.79 8.36
CA ASP A 53 7.46 -1.99 9.56
C ASP A 53 7.61 -0.69 10.35
N LEU A 54 6.52 -0.33 11.03
CA LEU A 54 6.37 0.96 11.73
C LEU A 54 7.44 1.23 12.80
N ASP A 55 8.10 0.20 13.32
CA ASP A 55 9.12 0.37 14.36
C ASP A 55 10.51 0.69 13.78
N ARG A 56 10.74 0.44 12.49
CA ARG A 56 12.04 0.66 11.84
C ARG A 56 11.99 1.63 10.65
N THR A 57 10.82 1.87 10.05
CA THR A 57 10.69 2.73 8.85
C THR A 57 11.09 4.20 9.10
N ASP A 58 11.78 4.81 8.15
CA ASP A 58 12.20 6.23 8.21
C ASP A 58 11.26 7.13 7.40
N TYR A 59 10.57 6.60 6.39
CA TYR A 59 9.64 7.35 5.56
C TYR A 59 8.36 6.55 5.29
N LEU A 60 7.29 6.91 5.97
CA LEU A 60 6.01 6.22 5.88
C LEU A 60 5.03 7.03 5.03
N VAL A 61 4.57 6.44 3.92
CA VAL A 61 3.50 6.99 3.08
C VAL A 61 2.23 6.18 3.30
N ILE A 62 1.17 6.86 3.69
CA ILE A 62 -0.15 6.26 3.89
C ILE A 62 -1.10 6.81 2.83
N ILE A 63 -1.67 5.95 1.99
CA ILE A 63 -2.61 6.34 0.94
C ILE A 63 -4.00 5.73 1.16
N GLY A 64 -5.04 6.56 1.15
CA GLY A 64 -6.44 6.09 1.30
C GLY A 64 -6.66 5.27 2.58
N ALA A 65 -6.02 5.63 3.68
CA ALA A 65 -6.14 4.93 4.95
C ALA A 65 -6.03 5.90 6.14
N ASN A 66 -6.82 5.64 7.18
CA ASN A 66 -6.84 6.42 8.41
C ASN A 66 -6.61 5.50 9.64
N PRO A 67 -5.37 5.00 9.85
CA PRO A 67 -5.08 4.01 10.89
C PRO A 67 -5.28 4.53 12.31
N LEU A 68 -5.28 5.86 12.54
CA LEU A 68 -5.58 6.42 13.86
C LEU A 68 -7.02 6.17 14.32
N VAL A 69 -7.96 6.02 13.38
CA VAL A 69 -9.37 5.75 13.68
C VAL A 69 -9.71 4.28 13.45
N SER A 70 -9.15 3.67 12.41
CA SER A 70 -9.46 2.30 12.01
C SER A 70 -8.58 1.22 12.68
N ASN A 71 -7.63 1.60 13.54
CA ASN A 71 -6.60 0.73 14.11
C ASN A 71 -5.72 0.00 13.06
N GLY A 72 -5.63 0.55 11.84
CA GLY A 72 -4.83 -0.02 10.77
C GLY A 72 -5.38 -1.37 10.29
N SER A 73 -6.46 -1.35 9.51
CA SER A 73 -7.02 -2.55 8.86
C SER A 73 -5.91 -3.40 8.20
N LEU A 74 -5.76 -4.67 8.60
CA LEU A 74 -4.71 -5.64 8.20
C LEU A 74 -3.26 -5.33 8.62
N ALA A 75 -2.83 -4.08 8.68
CA ALA A 75 -1.54 -3.73 9.31
C ALA A 75 -1.58 -3.79 10.84
N THR A 76 -2.74 -4.13 11.42
CA THR A 76 -3.14 -3.90 12.81
C THR A 76 -1.97 -3.93 13.78
N ALA A 77 -1.57 -2.73 14.20
CA ALA A 77 -0.43 -2.55 15.07
C ALA A 77 -0.93 -2.11 16.44
N ALA A 78 -0.44 -2.77 17.48
CA ALA A 78 -0.67 -2.31 18.85
C ALA A 78 -0.13 -0.88 19.01
N ASP A 79 -0.95 0.01 19.58
CA ASP A 79 -0.60 1.41 19.80
C ASP A 79 -0.12 2.12 18.50
N PHE A 80 -0.91 2.02 17.42
CA PHE A 80 -0.62 2.71 16.15
C PHE A 80 -0.30 4.21 16.36
N PRO A 81 -1.07 4.98 17.17
CA PRO A 81 -0.74 6.38 17.45
C PRO A 81 0.63 6.55 18.12
N GLY A 82 0.99 5.70 19.09
CA GLY A 82 2.32 5.73 19.69
C GLY A 82 3.44 5.30 18.75
N LYS A 83 3.20 4.37 17.83
CA LYS A 83 4.15 4.01 16.77
C LYS A 83 4.45 5.19 15.86
N LEU A 84 3.43 5.93 15.40
CA LEU A 84 3.65 7.15 14.60
C LEU A 84 4.39 8.24 15.38
N ARG A 85 4.08 8.41 16.67
CA ARG A 85 4.86 9.33 17.53
C ARG A 85 6.31 8.91 17.66
N ARG A 86 6.60 7.60 17.79
CA ARG A 86 7.97 7.07 17.86
C ARG A 86 8.72 7.24 16.54
N LEU A 87 8.06 6.99 15.41
CA LEU A 87 8.58 7.27 14.06
C LEU A 87 9.06 8.72 13.96
N ARG A 88 8.21 9.68 14.31
CA ARG A 88 8.59 11.10 14.25
C ARG A 88 9.68 11.45 15.26
N LYS A 89 9.63 10.89 16.47
CA LYS A 89 10.65 11.11 17.51
C LYS A 89 12.05 10.63 17.08
N ARG A 90 12.15 9.57 16.28
CA ARG A 90 13.43 9.08 15.73
C ARG A 90 13.88 9.80 14.45
N GLY A 91 13.16 10.84 14.02
CA GLY A 91 13.48 11.62 12.83
C GLY A 91 12.85 11.11 11.53
N GLY A 92 12.00 10.08 11.60
CA GLY A 92 11.24 9.61 10.45
C GLY A 92 10.14 10.59 10.04
N ARG A 93 9.69 10.48 8.78
CA ARG A 93 8.63 11.32 8.20
C ARG A 93 7.37 10.52 7.90
N LEU A 94 6.23 11.15 8.11
CA LEU A 94 4.91 10.65 7.76
C LEU A 94 4.29 11.51 6.66
N VAL A 95 3.96 10.90 5.53
CA VAL A 95 3.15 11.51 4.47
C VAL A 95 1.80 10.81 4.39
N VAL A 96 0.73 11.59 4.31
CA VAL A 96 -0.62 11.06 4.10
C VAL A 96 -1.14 11.57 2.76
N ILE A 97 -1.68 10.64 1.98
CA ILE A 97 -2.34 10.89 0.70
C ILE A 97 -3.81 10.52 0.87
N ASP A 98 -4.67 11.52 1.02
CA ASP A 98 -6.10 11.32 1.28
C ASP A 98 -6.87 12.58 0.85
N PRO A 99 -7.96 12.49 0.07
CA PRO A 99 -8.77 13.66 -0.27
C PRO A 99 -9.32 14.39 0.97
N ALA A 100 -9.55 13.66 2.07
CA ALA A 100 -10.01 14.22 3.33
C ALA A 100 -8.83 14.52 4.27
N HIS A 101 -8.93 15.64 4.99
CA HIS A 101 -8.00 15.95 6.08
C HIS A 101 -8.35 15.14 7.33
N THR A 102 -7.96 13.86 7.35
CA THR A 102 -8.27 12.90 8.42
C THR A 102 -7.42 13.13 9.67
N ARG A 103 -7.77 12.47 10.80
CA ARG A 103 -6.94 12.47 12.03
C ARG A 103 -5.52 11.96 11.81
N THR A 104 -5.31 11.08 10.82
CA THR A 104 -3.96 10.64 10.46
C THR A 104 -3.23 11.75 9.68
N ALA A 105 -3.92 12.45 8.78
CA ALA A 105 -3.37 13.60 8.05
C ALA A 105 -2.98 14.75 8.99
N GLU A 106 -3.77 15.02 10.04
CA GLU A 106 -3.47 16.02 11.07
C GLU A 106 -2.10 15.81 11.76
N LEU A 107 -1.60 14.58 11.81
CA LEU A 107 -0.31 14.24 12.42
C LEU A 107 0.82 14.09 11.40
N ALA A 108 0.52 14.16 10.10
CA ALA A 108 1.48 13.98 9.04
C ALA A 108 2.41 15.18 8.92
N ASP A 109 3.65 14.94 8.54
CA ASP A 109 4.60 16.00 8.19
C ASP A 109 4.23 16.61 6.83
N ARG A 110 3.52 15.85 5.97
CA ARG A 110 2.94 16.33 4.72
C ARG A 110 1.61 15.63 4.43
N HIS A 111 0.64 16.41 3.96
CA HIS A 111 -0.64 15.90 3.47
C HIS A 111 -0.82 16.29 2.00
N LEU A 112 -1.07 15.30 1.15
CA LEU A 112 -1.44 15.48 -0.25
C LEU A 112 -2.92 15.10 -0.39
N ALA A 113 -3.72 16.01 -0.93
CA ALA A 113 -5.16 15.86 -1.06
C ALA A 113 -5.56 15.70 -2.54
N PRO A 114 -5.41 14.51 -3.14
CA PRO A 114 -5.76 14.29 -4.53
C PRO A 114 -7.28 14.32 -4.71
N ARG A 115 -7.74 14.50 -5.95
CA ARG A 115 -9.13 14.27 -6.32
C ARG A 115 -9.48 12.79 -6.08
N PRO A 116 -10.65 12.49 -5.49
CA PRO A 116 -11.04 11.10 -5.22
C PRO A 116 -10.98 10.20 -6.46
N GLY A 117 -10.40 9.00 -6.30
CA GLY A 117 -10.32 7.99 -7.36
C GLY A 117 -9.16 8.16 -8.34
N THR A 118 -8.30 9.15 -8.13
CA THR A 118 -7.13 9.41 -8.99
C THR A 118 -5.83 8.79 -8.48
N ASP A 119 -5.91 7.96 -7.44
CA ASP A 119 -4.78 7.35 -6.72
C ASP A 119 -3.88 6.52 -7.63
N ALA A 120 -4.46 5.74 -8.56
CA ALA A 120 -3.69 4.92 -9.49
C ALA A 120 -2.87 5.77 -10.46
N ALA A 121 -3.42 6.89 -10.95
CA ALA A 121 -2.68 7.81 -11.82
C ALA A 121 -1.54 8.49 -11.04
N LEU A 122 -1.79 8.91 -9.81
CA LEU A 122 -0.78 9.49 -8.92
C LEU A 122 0.37 8.50 -8.66
N LEU A 123 0.06 7.25 -8.32
CA LEU A 123 1.07 6.21 -8.08
C LEU A 123 1.87 5.89 -9.37
N PHE A 124 1.23 5.85 -10.54
CA PHE A 124 1.95 5.70 -11.80
C PHE A 124 2.87 6.88 -12.09
N ALA A 125 2.49 8.11 -11.73
CA ALA A 125 3.36 9.27 -11.88
C ALA A 125 4.57 9.21 -10.94
N ILE A 126 4.42 8.61 -9.75
CA ILE A 126 5.58 8.30 -8.88
C ILE A 126 6.48 7.27 -9.58
N VAL A 127 5.92 6.17 -10.10
CA VAL A 127 6.68 5.16 -10.85
C VAL A 127 7.40 5.78 -12.05
N HIS A 128 6.76 6.68 -12.78
CA HIS A 128 7.36 7.42 -13.88
C HIS A 128 8.62 8.16 -13.41
N VAL A 129 8.52 8.96 -12.34
CA VAL A 129 9.66 9.72 -11.81
C VAL A 129 10.78 8.79 -11.37
N LEU A 130 10.47 7.64 -10.75
CA LEU A 130 11.49 6.67 -10.36
C LEU A 130 12.30 6.17 -11.56
N PHE A 131 11.67 5.92 -12.70
CA PHE A 131 12.37 5.50 -13.92
C PHE A 131 13.04 6.65 -14.68
N ASP A 132 12.40 7.82 -14.76
CA ASP A 132 12.90 8.99 -15.49
C ASP A 132 14.16 9.56 -14.85
N GLU A 133 14.23 9.54 -13.52
CA GLU A 133 15.37 10.03 -12.73
C GLU A 133 16.36 8.93 -12.32
N ASP A 134 16.21 7.71 -12.86
CA ASP A 134 17.09 6.55 -12.57
C ASP A 134 17.21 6.23 -11.07
N LEU A 135 16.08 6.28 -10.36
CA LEU A 135 15.97 6.07 -8.90
C LEU A 135 15.51 4.65 -8.53
N VAL A 136 15.36 3.75 -9.50
CA VAL A 136 14.91 2.39 -9.24
C VAL A 136 16.02 1.57 -8.60
N ASP A 137 15.72 1.00 -7.43
CA ASP A 137 16.55 0.03 -6.74
C ASP A 137 15.65 -1.15 -6.34
N LEU A 138 15.96 -2.37 -6.81
CA LEU A 138 15.17 -3.56 -6.47
C LEU A 138 15.63 -4.22 -5.16
N GLY A 139 16.76 -3.78 -4.60
CA GLY A 139 17.33 -4.29 -3.37
C GLY A 139 17.48 -5.82 -3.35
N SER A 140 17.15 -6.43 -2.22
CA SER A 140 17.30 -7.87 -1.99
C SER A 140 16.31 -8.74 -2.75
N VAL A 141 15.26 -8.17 -3.34
CA VAL A 141 14.22 -8.93 -4.05
C VAL A 141 14.47 -9.02 -5.56
N ALA A 142 15.55 -8.44 -6.08
CA ALA A 142 15.84 -8.35 -7.51
C ALA A 142 15.68 -9.68 -8.27
N ASP A 143 16.19 -10.79 -7.71
CA ASP A 143 16.13 -12.13 -8.33
C ASP A 143 14.71 -12.72 -8.41
N PHE A 144 13.74 -12.15 -7.68
CA PHE A 144 12.35 -12.59 -7.65
C PHE A 144 11.42 -11.69 -8.49
N VAL A 145 11.92 -10.57 -9.00
CA VAL A 145 11.12 -9.56 -9.70
C VAL A 145 11.20 -9.77 -11.21
N THR A 146 10.04 -9.71 -11.87
CA THR A 146 9.92 -9.75 -13.33
C THR A 146 9.04 -8.60 -13.81
N GLY A 147 9.06 -8.31 -15.13
CA GLY A 147 8.18 -7.30 -15.73
C GLY A 147 8.59 -5.84 -15.51
N VAL A 148 9.77 -5.56 -14.93
CA VAL A 148 10.22 -4.18 -14.64
C VAL A 148 10.25 -3.30 -15.90
N THR A 149 10.72 -3.84 -17.02
CA THR A 149 10.73 -3.12 -18.31
C THR A 149 9.32 -2.80 -18.80
N GLU A 150 8.37 -3.72 -18.65
CA GLU A 150 6.98 -3.48 -19.05
C GLU A 150 6.33 -2.40 -18.18
N VAL A 151 6.62 -2.40 -16.87
CA VAL A 151 6.17 -1.34 -15.95
C VAL A 151 6.76 0.02 -16.35
N ARG A 152 8.05 0.07 -16.73
CA ARG A 152 8.70 1.29 -17.22
C ARG A 152 8.00 1.84 -18.46
N ASP A 153 7.73 0.98 -19.44
CA ASP A 153 7.09 1.37 -20.69
C ASP A 153 5.67 1.89 -20.45
N LEU A 154 4.91 1.24 -19.56
CA LEU A 154 3.58 1.72 -19.15
C LEU A 154 3.64 3.06 -18.43
N ALA A 155 4.63 3.26 -17.56
CA ALA A 155 4.80 4.50 -16.78
C ALA A 155 5.23 5.70 -17.63
N ALA A 156 5.78 5.49 -18.83
CA ALA A 156 6.25 6.57 -19.71
C ALA A 156 5.15 7.61 -20.03
N GLY A 157 3.88 7.19 -20.09
CA GLY A 157 2.73 8.07 -20.34
C GLY A 157 2.23 8.88 -19.14
N PHE A 158 2.83 8.71 -17.96
CA PHE A 158 2.35 9.27 -16.69
C PHE A 158 3.29 10.32 -16.10
N ALA A 159 3.94 11.13 -16.93
CA ALA A 159 4.74 12.25 -16.44
C ALA A 159 3.95 13.12 -15.44
N PRO A 160 4.59 13.65 -14.38
CA PRO A 160 3.92 14.48 -13.38
C PRO A 160 3.08 15.61 -13.98
N GLU A 161 3.56 16.28 -15.05
CA GLU A 161 2.83 17.33 -15.77
C GLU A 161 1.52 16.83 -16.38
N THR A 162 1.51 15.61 -16.90
CA THR A 162 0.34 15.00 -17.54
C THR A 162 -0.73 14.65 -16.50
N VAL A 163 -0.31 14.23 -15.31
CA VAL A 163 -1.20 13.70 -14.26
C VAL A 163 -1.63 14.78 -13.26
N ALA A 164 -0.82 15.82 -13.04
CA ALA A 164 -1.04 16.85 -12.03
C ALA A 164 -2.44 17.47 -12.09
N ALA A 165 -2.85 17.90 -13.28
CA ALA A 165 -4.15 18.50 -13.49
C ALA A 165 -5.31 17.53 -13.25
N HIS A 166 -5.13 16.21 -13.44
CA HIS A 166 -6.14 15.18 -13.20
C HIS A 166 -6.26 14.86 -11.71
N CYS A 167 -5.12 14.66 -11.04
CA CYS A 167 -5.06 14.37 -9.61
C CYS A 167 -5.33 15.59 -8.73
N GLY A 168 -5.16 16.82 -9.22
CA GLY A 168 -5.21 18.01 -8.39
C GLY A 168 -4.03 18.11 -7.40
N ILE A 169 -2.87 17.58 -7.80
CA ILE A 169 -1.61 17.62 -7.06
C ILE A 169 -0.56 18.24 -7.98
N GLU A 170 0.26 19.16 -7.49
CA GLU A 170 1.28 19.81 -8.31
C GLU A 170 2.35 18.81 -8.79
N ALA A 171 2.86 19.00 -10.00
CA ALA A 171 3.87 18.10 -10.57
C ALA A 171 5.13 17.99 -9.69
N ASP A 172 5.56 19.11 -9.12
CA ASP A 172 6.69 19.17 -8.19
C ASP A 172 6.41 18.43 -6.88
N ASP A 173 5.14 18.38 -6.44
CA ASP A 173 4.78 17.64 -5.25
C ASP A 173 4.95 16.13 -5.46
N ILE A 174 4.55 15.64 -6.64
CA ILE A 174 4.70 14.24 -7.07
C ILE A 174 6.19 13.87 -7.18
N ARG A 175 7.00 14.72 -7.83
CA ARG A 175 8.47 14.50 -7.91
C ARG A 175 9.11 14.44 -6.54
N THR A 176 8.76 15.39 -5.68
CA THR A 176 9.30 15.44 -4.32
C THR A 176 8.97 14.16 -3.56
N LEU A 177 7.72 13.68 -3.64
CA LEU A 177 7.32 12.43 -3.00
C LEU A 177 8.11 11.22 -3.54
N ALA A 178 8.27 11.09 -4.87
CA ALA A 178 9.03 10.01 -5.48
C ALA A 178 10.52 10.03 -5.07
N ARG A 179 11.14 11.21 -5.08
CA ARG A 179 12.54 11.41 -4.67
C ARG A 179 12.75 11.12 -3.19
N GLU A 180 11.84 11.57 -2.32
CA GLU A 180 11.91 11.29 -0.88
C GLU A 180 11.73 9.79 -0.59
N LEU A 181 10.83 9.11 -1.31
CA LEU A 181 10.66 7.66 -1.21
C LEU A 181 11.94 6.89 -1.58
N ALA A 182 12.59 7.27 -2.69
CA ALA A 182 13.81 6.62 -3.14
C ALA A 182 15.04 6.95 -2.28
N ALA A 183 15.13 8.18 -1.76
CA ALA A 183 16.28 8.64 -0.99
C ALA A 183 16.24 8.20 0.50
N ALA A 184 15.07 7.81 1.01
CA ALA A 184 14.93 7.40 2.41
C ALA A 184 15.73 6.12 2.70
N PRO A 185 16.44 6.03 3.86
CA PRO A 185 17.16 4.81 4.23
C PRO A 185 16.24 3.59 4.30
N SER A 186 15.00 3.79 4.79
CA SER A 186 13.91 2.84 4.70
C SER A 186 12.58 3.55 4.51
N ALA A 187 11.73 3.03 3.64
CA ALA A 187 10.41 3.58 3.39
C ALA A 187 9.35 2.48 3.29
N ALA A 188 8.10 2.83 3.57
CA ALA A 188 6.98 1.94 3.33
C ALA A 188 5.79 2.73 2.79
N VAL A 189 5.25 2.27 1.66
CA VAL A 189 3.98 2.75 1.11
C VAL A 189 2.88 1.79 1.53
N TYR A 190 1.84 2.32 2.18
CA TYR A 190 0.74 1.54 2.72
C TYR A 190 -0.61 2.10 2.27
N GLY A 191 -1.37 1.28 1.55
CA GLY A 191 -2.72 1.62 1.08
C GLY A 191 -3.80 0.65 1.56
N ARG A 192 -5.02 1.15 1.82
CA ARG A 192 -6.17 0.34 2.29
C ARG A 192 -7.49 0.70 1.59
N MET A 193 -8.59 0.69 2.35
CA MET A 193 -9.96 0.75 1.85
C MET A 193 -10.19 1.92 0.89
N GLY A 194 -9.62 3.10 1.16
CA GLY A 194 -9.74 4.27 0.31
C GLY A 194 -9.18 4.09 -1.09
N THR A 195 -8.17 3.23 -1.27
CA THR A 195 -7.63 2.87 -2.60
C THR A 195 -8.26 1.60 -3.17
N SER A 196 -9.11 0.89 -2.41
CA SER A 196 -9.75 -0.36 -2.85
C SER A 196 -11.18 -0.14 -3.33
N THR A 197 -11.92 0.79 -2.74
CA THR A 197 -13.34 1.05 -3.09
C THR A 197 -13.46 2.14 -4.16
N VAL A 198 -12.63 2.06 -5.20
CA VAL A 198 -12.57 3.00 -6.33
C VAL A 198 -12.43 2.23 -7.65
N GLU A 199 -12.74 2.88 -8.77
CA GLU A 199 -12.77 2.26 -10.11
C GLU A 199 -11.50 1.46 -10.45
N PHE A 200 -10.33 2.02 -10.15
CA PHE A 200 -9.02 1.41 -10.45
C PHE A 200 -8.39 0.73 -9.22
N GLY A 201 -9.17 0.25 -8.26
CA GLY A 201 -8.65 -0.19 -6.98
C GLY A 201 -7.66 -1.37 -7.04
N THR A 202 -7.80 -2.25 -8.04
CA THR A 202 -6.87 -3.39 -8.23
C THR A 202 -5.52 -2.89 -8.70
N LEU A 203 -5.54 -1.96 -9.66
CA LEU A 203 -4.34 -1.30 -10.17
C LEU A 203 -3.68 -0.46 -9.10
N GLY A 204 -4.44 0.32 -8.33
CA GLY A 204 -3.90 1.10 -7.21
C GLY A 204 -3.27 0.21 -6.14
N SER A 205 -3.89 -0.92 -5.81
CA SER A 205 -3.33 -1.90 -4.86
C SER A 205 -2.02 -2.51 -5.35
N TRP A 206 -1.93 -2.83 -6.64
CA TRP A 206 -0.72 -3.33 -7.28
C TRP A 206 0.38 -2.26 -7.33
N LEU A 207 0.04 -1.02 -7.69
CA LEU A 207 1.00 0.08 -7.75
C LEU A 207 1.61 0.42 -6.39
N VAL A 208 0.87 0.27 -5.28
CA VAL A 208 1.44 0.38 -3.93
C VAL A 208 2.57 -0.64 -3.73
N ASP A 209 2.37 -1.89 -4.15
CA ASP A 209 3.41 -2.92 -4.06
C ASP A 209 4.56 -2.64 -5.04
N VAL A 210 4.27 -2.21 -6.27
CA VAL A 210 5.27 -1.82 -7.28
C VAL A 210 6.17 -0.70 -6.76
N VAL A 211 5.62 0.35 -6.14
CA VAL A 211 6.45 1.44 -5.57
C VAL A 211 7.36 0.91 -4.46
N ASN A 212 6.86 0.04 -3.59
CA ASN A 212 7.71 -0.60 -2.57
C ASN A 212 8.81 -1.48 -3.21
N VAL A 213 8.51 -2.20 -4.30
CA VAL A 213 9.50 -3.01 -5.03
C VAL A 213 10.56 -2.15 -5.71
N LEU A 214 10.15 -1.11 -6.44
CA LEU A 214 11.04 -0.26 -7.22
C LEU A 214 11.93 0.65 -6.36
N THR A 215 11.62 0.79 -5.08
CA THR A 215 12.44 1.53 -4.10
C THR A 215 13.19 0.59 -3.14
N GLY A 216 13.18 -0.72 -3.43
CA GLY A 216 13.93 -1.73 -2.68
C GLY A 216 13.38 -1.95 -1.28
N ASN A 217 12.13 -1.56 -1.03
CA ASN A 217 11.47 -1.53 0.27
C ASN A 217 10.55 -2.73 0.52
N LEU A 218 10.41 -3.66 -0.44
CA LEU A 218 9.68 -4.90 -0.22
C LEU A 218 10.52 -5.90 0.61
N ASP A 219 9.89 -6.45 1.64
CA ASP A 219 10.40 -7.52 2.51
C ASP A 219 11.78 -7.27 3.13
N ARG A 220 12.03 -6.02 3.53
CA ARG A 220 13.23 -5.63 4.28
C ARG A 220 12.90 -4.89 5.58
N PRO A 221 13.80 -4.89 6.58
CA PRO A 221 13.66 -4.05 7.78
C PRO A 221 13.39 -2.58 7.44
N GLY A 222 12.35 -2.01 8.05
CA GLY A 222 11.87 -0.65 7.81
C GLY A 222 11.02 -0.48 6.54
N GLY A 223 10.86 -1.54 5.75
CA GLY A 223 10.07 -1.60 4.54
C GLY A 223 8.64 -2.11 4.72
N ALA A 224 8.01 -2.50 3.61
CA ALA A 224 6.75 -3.24 3.60
C ALA A 224 7.06 -4.75 3.68
N MET A 225 6.78 -5.37 4.82
CA MET A 225 7.24 -6.73 5.14
C MET A 225 6.10 -7.76 5.12
N PHE A 226 6.41 -8.99 4.75
CA PHE A 226 5.48 -10.10 5.00
C PHE A 226 5.48 -10.46 6.49
N PRO A 227 4.32 -10.42 7.17
CA PRO A 227 4.27 -10.76 8.58
C PRO A 227 4.44 -12.26 8.77
N LEU A 228 5.32 -12.64 9.71
CA LEU A 228 5.37 -14.00 10.22
C LEU A 228 4.29 -14.19 11.28
N SER A 229 3.79 -15.41 11.39
CA SER A 229 2.90 -15.78 12.49
C SER A 229 3.62 -15.52 13.83
N PRO A 230 2.95 -15.00 14.87
CA PRO A 230 3.54 -14.85 16.20
C PRO A 230 3.93 -16.20 16.85
N VAL A 231 3.50 -17.33 16.26
CA VAL A 231 3.91 -18.68 16.65
C VAL A 231 4.85 -19.34 15.63
N ALA A 232 5.29 -18.62 14.60
CA ALA A 232 6.32 -19.11 13.69
C ALA A 232 7.65 -19.26 14.47
N PRO A 233 8.41 -20.36 14.26
CA PRO A 233 9.74 -20.48 14.83
C PRO A 233 10.64 -19.36 14.31
N ALA A 234 11.45 -18.80 15.21
CA ALA A 234 12.42 -17.73 14.93
C ALA A 234 13.60 -18.22 14.08
#